data_AF-A0A6S6QSL9-F1
#
_entry.id   AF-A0A6S6QSL9-F1
#
_cell.length_a   1.000
_cell.length_b   1.000
_cell.length_c   1.000
_cell.angle_alpha   90.00
_cell.angle_beta   90.00
_cell.angle_gamma   90.00
#
_symmetry.space_group_name_H-M   'P 1'
#
loop_
_entity.id
_entity.type
_entity.pdbx_description
1 polymer ?
#
loop_
_entity_poly.entity_id
_entity_poly.type
_entity_poly.pdbx_seq_one_letter_code
_entity_poly.pdbx_strand_id
1 'polypeptide(L)' 'MIDRPRPPSARNAAEAMFKKVTEPKVEGPAKTAAVPGAKELVSIRIDQDVLEFFQEGGAGWQDRINDALRKAAGK' A
#
# COMPACT_ATOMS: atom_id res chain seq x y z
N MET A 1 -30.38 -42.65 -28.25
CA MET A 1 -30.61 -41.19 -28.35
C MET A 1 -31.95 -40.93 -27.65
N ILE A 2 -32.01 -40.52 -26.38
CA ILE A 2 -31.74 -39.16 -25.90
C ILE A 2 -31.24 -39.26 -24.44
N ASP A 3 -30.03 -38.75 -24.18
CA ASP A 3 -29.55 -38.44 -22.84
C ASP A 3 -30.16 -37.07 -22.47
N ARG A 4 -31.02 -37.02 -21.45
CA ARG A 4 -31.70 -35.78 -21.06
C ARG A 4 -30.77 -35.00 -20.12
N PRO A 5 -30.26 -33.81 -20.51
CA PRO A 5 -29.29 -33.08 -19.70
C PRO A 5 -29.94 -32.57 -18.40
N ARG A 6 -29.32 -32.89 -17.27
CA ARG A 6 -29.67 -32.38 -15.93
C ARG A 6 -29.55 -30.84 -15.94
N PRO A 7 -30.56 -30.08 -15.47
CA PRO A 7 -30.44 -28.62 -15.42
C PRO A 7 -29.33 -28.21 -14.46
N PRO A 8 -28.54 -27.16 -14.76
CA PRO A 8 -27.48 -26.71 -13.87
C PRO A 8 -28.08 -26.26 -12.53
N SER A 9 -27.73 -26.97 -11.46
CA SER A 9 -28.20 -26.66 -10.10
C SER A 9 -27.81 -25.25 -9.68
N ALA A 10 -28.65 -24.62 -8.85
CA ALA A 10 -28.47 -23.27 -8.28
C ALA A 10 -27.08 -23.04 -7.63
N ARG A 11 -26.38 -24.11 -7.24
CA ARG A 11 -24.98 -24.05 -6.78
C ARG A 11 -24.00 -23.53 -7.83
N ASN A 12 -24.13 -23.93 -9.11
CA ASN A 12 -23.27 -23.44 -10.18
C ASN A 12 -23.48 -21.94 -10.45
N ALA A 13 -24.72 -21.46 -10.36
CA ALA A 13 -25.03 -20.04 -10.49
C ALA A 13 -24.47 -19.22 -9.32
N ALA A 14 -24.52 -19.76 -8.09
CA ALA A 14 -23.97 -19.12 -6.90
C ALA A 14 -22.43 -19.05 -6.92
N GLU A 15 -21.75 -20.11 -7.36
CA GLU A 15 -20.28 -20.12 -7.50
C GLU A 15 -19.79 -19.12 -8.56
N ALA A 16 -20.53 -18.95 -9.67
CA ALA A 16 -20.21 -17.96 -10.70
C ALA A 16 -20.36 -16.51 -10.20
N MET A 17 -21.32 -16.24 -9.32
CA MET A 17 -21.50 -14.92 -8.71
C MET A 17 -20.43 -14.65 -7.64
N PHE A 18 -20.07 -15.64 -6.83
CA PHE A 18 -19.06 -15.48 -5.77
C PHE A 18 -17.65 -15.24 -6.34
N LYS A 19 -17.31 -15.89 -7.46
CA LYS A 19 -16.02 -15.68 -8.15
C LYS A 19 -15.89 -14.28 -8.76
N LYS A 20 -16.98 -13.68 -9.26
CA LYS A 20 -16.98 -12.30 -9.77
C LYS A 20 -16.80 -11.24 -8.68
N VAL A 21 -17.20 -11.52 -7.44
CA VAL A 21 -17.04 -10.61 -6.30
C VAL A 21 -15.64 -10.74 -5.67
N THR A 22 -15.01 -11.91 -5.82
CA THR A 22 -13.66 -12.21 -5.28
C THR A 22 -12.61 -12.16 -6.38
N GLU A 23 -12.67 -11.16 -7.25
CA GLU A 23 -11.52 -10.79 -8.06
C GLU A 23 -10.96 -9.52 -7.43
N PRO A 24 -9.93 -9.62 -6.54
CA PRO A 24 -9.17 -8.45 -6.17
C PRO A 24 -8.55 -7.94 -7.46
N LYS A 25 -9.13 -6.87 -7.99
CA LYS A 25 -8.49 -5.98 -8.95
C LYS A 25 -7.12 -5.66 -8.34
N VAL A 26 -6.08 -6.35 -8.80
CA VAL A 26 -4.70 -5.97 -8.54
C VAL A 26 -4.49 -4.70 -9.36
N GLU A 27 -5.04 -3.60 -8.87
CA GLU A 27 -4.50 -2.28 -9.12
C GLU A 27 -3.11 -2.29 -8.51
N GLY A 28 -2.12 -2.69 -9.31
CA GLY A 28 -0.73 -2.35 -9.03
C GLY A 28 -0.69 -0.86 -8.68
N PRO A 29 0.15 -0.45 -7.70
CA PRO A 29 0.04 0.87 -7.10
C PRO A 29 0.02 1.90 -8.21
N ALA A 30 -1.13 2.57 -8.37
CA ALA A 30 -1.26 3.70 -9.25
C ALA A 30 -0.12 4.63 -8.87
N LYS A 31 0.82 4.87 -9.81
CA LYS A 31 1.87 5.88 -9.66
C LYS A 31 1.15 7.17 -9.39
N THR A 32 1.00 7.48 -8.11
CA THR A 32 0.29 8.64 -7.64
C THR A 32 1.11 9.80 -8.17
N ALA A 33 0.47 10.60 -9.02
CA ALA A 33 1.07 11.76 -9.65
C ALA A 33 1.94 12.50 -8.63
N ALA A 34 3.15 12.87 -9.04
CA ALA A 34 4.09 13.61 -8.22
C ALA A 34 3.45 14.93 -7.78
N VAL A 35 2.74 14.90 -6.66
CA VAL A 35 2.26 16.11 -5.99
C VAL A 35 3.54 16.80 -5.52
N PRO A 36 3.80 18.06 -5.91
CA PRO A 36 4.95 18.79 -5.41
C PRO A 36 4.80 18.93 -3.90
N GLY A 37 5.60 18.15 -3.15
CA GLY A 37 5.49 18.01 -1.69
C GLY A 37 5.11 16.61 -1.19
N ALA A 38 4.91 15.63 -2.07
CA ALA A 38 4.74 14.23 -1.67
C ALA A 38 6.00 13.72 -0.95
N LYS A 39 5.82 13.22 0.28
CA LYS A 39 6.85 12.49 1.01
C LYS A 39 6.80 11.04 0.55
N GLU A 40 7.90 10.55 -0.02
CA GLU A 40 8.02 9.13 -0.36
C GLU A 40 8.43 8.35 0.89
N LEU A 41 7.72 7.25 1.16
CA LEU A 41 8.10 6.35 2.24
C LEU A 41 9.23 5.46 1.74
N VAL A 42 10.43 5.67 2.28
CA VAL A 42 11.63 4.94 1.90
C VAL A 42 12.21 4.25 3.12
N SER A 43 12.60 2.98 2.95
CA SER A 43 13.31 2.22 3.97
C SER A 43 14.79 2.57 3.93
N ILE A 44 15.23 3.44 4.84
CA ILE A 44 16.65 3.78 5.04
C ILE A 44 17.15 3.23 6.37
N ARG A 45 18.46 2.95 6.45
CA ARG A 45 19.11 2.53 7.69
C ARG A 45 19.62 3.78 8.41
N ILE A 46 19.26 3.91 9.68
CA ILE A 46 19.68 5.00 10.56
C ILE A 46 20.25 4.38 11.83
N ASP A 47 21.32 4.98 12.34
CA ASP A 47 21.92 4.58 13.60
C ASP A 47 20.95 4.80 14.78
N GLN A 48 21.07 3.93 15.79
CA GLN A 48 20.11 3.90 16.90
C GLN A 48 20.17 5.16 17.77
N ASP A 49 21.37 5.71 17.99
CA ASP A 49 21.63 6.94 18.74
C ASP A 49 21.00 8.16 18.04
N VAL A 50 21.12 8.23 16.71
CA VAL A 50 20.48 9.27 15.90
C VAL A 50 18.96 9.16 16.00
N LEU A 51 18.41 7.95 15.86
CA LEU A 51 16.98 7.72 15.99
C LEU A 51 16.45 8.13 17.36
N GLU A 52 17.16 7.75 18.42
CA GLU A 52 16.80 8.08 19.81
C GLU A 52 16.82 9.60 20.04
N PHE A 53 17.88 10.28 19.60
CA PHE A 53 17.99 11.75 19.66
C PHE A 53 16.78 12.46 19.02
N PHE A 54 16.33 12.00 17.85
CA PHE A 54 15.15 12.61 17.21
C PHE A 54 13.85 12.25 17.91
N GLN A 55 13.73 11.04 18.46
CA GLN A 55 12.55 10.56 19.19
C GLN A 55 12.37 11.19 20.57
N GLU A 56 13.45 11.56 21.27
CA GLU A 56 13.40 12.23 22.58
C GLU A 56 12.55 13.50 22.57
N GLY A 57 12.56 14.25 21.45
CA GLY A 57 11.74 15.44 21.28
C GLY A 57 10.24 15.16 21.07
N GLY A 58 9.79 13.91 21.18
CA GLY A 58 8.39 13.51 21.07
C GLY A 58 7.83 13.45 19.64
N ALA A 59 6.50 13.58 19.52
CA ALA A 59 5.78 13.50 18.25
C ALA A 59 6.38 14.45 17.18
N GLY A 60 6.39 14.01 15.91
CA GLY A 60 6.98 14.77 14.79
C GLY A 60 8.49 14.58 14.60
N TRP A 61 9.11 13.59 15.25
CA TRP A 61 10.53 13.28 15.07
C TRP A 61 10.93 12.99 13.61
N GLN A 62 10.04 12.40 12.82
CA GLN A 62 10.26 12.16 11.39
C GLN A 62 10.26 13.47 10.56
N ASP A 63 9.55 14.50 11.00
CA ASP A 63 9.61 15.80 10.32
C ASP A 63 10.92 16.51 10.67
N ARG A 64 11.37 16.42 11.93
CA ARG A 64 12.67 16.96 12.35
C ARG A 64 13.85 16.31 11.63
N ILE A 65 13.83 14.98 11.47
CA ILE A 65 14.89 14.29 10.72
C ILE A 65 14.85 14.65 9.23
N ASN A 66 13.66 14.82 8.64
CA ASN A 66 13.52 15.31 7.26
C ASN A 66 14.06 16.74 7.11
N ASP A 67 13.80 17.63 8.07
CA ASP A 67 14.34 19.00 8.06
C ASP A 67 15.87 19.02 8.19
N ALA A 68 16.43 18.15 9.03
CA ALA A 68 17.87 17.99 9.14
C ALA A 68 18.49 17.49 7.81
N LEU A 69 17.85 16.51 7.17
CA LEU A 69 18.27 16.00 5.86
C LEU A 69 18.18 17.08 4.76
N ARG A 70 17.14 17.93 4.77
CA ARG A 70 17.02 19.07 3.83
C ARG A 70 18.14 20.09 4.01
N LYS A 71 18.40 20.48 5.26
CA LYS A 71 19.50 21.40 5.61
C LYS A 71 20.86 20.85 5.17
N ALA A 72 21.11 19.56 5.40
CA ALA A 72 22.35 18.91 4.99
C ALA A 72 22.48 18.82 3.46
N ALA A 73 21.36 18.64 2.74
CA ALA A 73 21.31 18.65 1.28
C ALA A 73 21.42 20.06 0.67
N GLY A 74 21.46 21.12 1.48
CA GLY A 74 21.53 22.51 1.02
C GLY A 74 20.24 23.01 0.37
N LYS A 75 19.09 22.44 0.76
CA LYS A 75 17.76 22.79 0.24
C LYS A 75 16.94 23.59 1.22
#